data_AF-A0A848YAT6-F1
#
_entry.id   AF-A0A848YAT6-F1
#
_cell.length_a   1.000
_cell.length_b   1.000
_cell.length_c   1.000
_cell.angle_alpha   90.00
_cell.angle_beta   90.00
_cell.angle_gamma   90.00
#
_symmetry.space_group_name_H-M   'P 1'
#
loop_
_entity.id
_entity.type
_entity.pdbx_description
1 polymer ?
#
loop_
_entity_poly.entity_id
_entity_poly.type
_entity_poly.pdbx_seq_one_letter_code
_entity_poly.pdbx_strand_id
1 'polypeptide(L)'
;MQSAQLWISNGKLIEIDPSVVERRGVDSLLREDRLVLITINSQGTSVHWYLANASWSSLYSVISHLRVCPSPFQLNYFVEAWATERFVRSKEAGRRIDELIGKSDVRLSRKAYIDERELDKEAMPQLLQLAYEEHAAMTEHRVDTVFHEDSNMFYLERAGENSLLSRIMGEHWTREFAGREEVSDTDFDYEVMSYYENVLTTDAPRFDHVFASITPPGGAPIWASYLRLIVPSKFEDGRIGVSSFCQTSPFTPKLV
;
A
#
# COMPACT_ATOMS: atom_id res chain seq x y z
N MET A 1 9.98 13.55 32.39
CA MET A 1 8.67 14.19 32.16
C MET A 1 7.63 13.09 31.99
N GLN A 2 6.47 13.23 32.65
CA GLN A 2 5.35 12.29 32.49
C GLN A 2 4.85 12.29 31.04
N SER A 3 4.49 11.11 30.53
CA SER A 3 3.82 10.97 29.25
C SER A 3 2.40 11.53 29.37
N ALA A 4 2.03 12.48 28.52
CA ALA A 4 0.66 12.95 28.42
C ALA A 4 -0.08 12.14 27.34
N GLN A 5 -1.34 11.81 27.61
CA GLN A 5 -2.24 11.17 26.65
C GLN A 5 -3.46 12.05 26.44
N LEU A 6 -3.78 12.31 25.17
CA LEU A 6 -4.95 13.07 24.77
C LEU A 6 -5.82 12.18 23.89
N TRP A 7 -7.08 11.98 24.30
CA TRP A 7 -8.05 11.19 23.56
C TRP A 7 -9.00 12.12 22.82
N ILE A 8 -9.27 11.84 21.55
CA ILE A 8 -10.14 12.65 20.72
C ILE A 8 -11.28 11.79 20.18
N SER A 9 -12.52 12.26 20.38
CA SER A 9 -13.74 11.69 19.83
C SER A 9 -14.62 12.77 19.22
N ASN A 10 -15.12 12.54 18.01
CA ASN A 10 -15.98 13.48 17.27
C ASN A 10 -15.46 14.92 17.29
N GLY A 11 -14.14 15.08 17.06
CA GLY A 11 -13.45 16.37 17.02
C GLY A 11 -13.14 17.03 18.36
N LYS A 12 -13.53 16.41 19.49
CA LYS A 12 -13.35 16.96 20.83
C LYS A 12 -12.37 16.13 21.63
N LEU A 13 -11.58 16.80 22.47
CA LEU A 13 -10.83 16.14 23.53
C LEU A 13 -11.81 15.53 24.54
N ILE A 14 -11.54 14.29 24.92
CA ILE A 14 -12.28 13.57 25.94
C ILE A 14 -11.30 13.08 27.02
N GLU A 15 -11.79 13.02 28.25
CA GLU A 15 -11.08 12.36 29.33
C GLU A 15 -11.52 10.90 29.39
N ILE A 16 -10.54 10.00 29.48
CA ILE A 16 -10.80 8.57 29.68
C ILE A 16 -10.19 8.20 31.01
N ASP A 17 -11.01 7.61 31.87
CA ASP A 17 -10.58 7.06 33.15
C ASP A 17 -9.45 6.01 32.90
N PRO A 18 -8.28 6.14 33.55
CA PRO A 18 -7.19 5.18 33.40
C PRO A 18 -7.60 3.72 33.64
N SER A 19 -8.54 3.47 34.56
CA SER A 19 -9.06 2.13 34.83
C SER A 19 -9.83 1.52 33.65
N VAL A 20 -10.39 2.36 32.76
CA VAL A 20 -11.04 1.91 31.53
C VAL A 20 -9.98 1.52 30.51
N VAL A 21 -8.90 2.30 30.38
CA VAL A 21 -7.76 1.98 29.51
C VAL A 21 -7.10 0.67 29.94
N GLU A 22 -6.91 0.44 31.23
CA GLU A 22 -6.34 -0.81 31.76
C GLU A 22 -7.23 -2.02 31.50
N ARG A 23 -8.55 -1.88 31.68
CA ARG A 23 -9.51 -3.00 31.52
C ARG A 23 -9.75 -3.37 30.06
N ARG A 24 -9.87 -2.38 29.17
CA ARG A 24 -10.22 -2.61 27.75
C ARG A 24 -9.01 -2.65 26.82
N GLY A 25 -7.92 -2.00 27.22
CA GLY A 25 -6.76 -1.78 26.36
C GLY A 25 -6.97 -0.63 25.38
N VAL A 26 -5.85 -0.03 24.96
CA VAL A 26 -5.82 1.07 23.99
C VAL A 26 -6.44 0.65 22.65
N ASP A 27 -6.19 -0.58 22.21
CA ASP A 27 -6.68 -1.07 20.92
C ASP A 27 -8.21 -1.11 20.82
N SER A 28 -8.90 -1.63 21.85
CA SER A 28 -10.37 -1.63 21.93
C SER A 28 -10.92 -0.21 21.87
N LEU A 29 -10.31 0.73 22.58
CA LEU A 29 -10.72 2.15 22.58
C LEU A 29 -10.55 2.80 21.19
N LEU A 30 -9.45 2.54 20.50
CA LEU A 30 -9.24 3.08 19.15
C LEU A 30 -10.19 2.45 18.13
N ARG A 31 -10.41 1.13 18.21
CA ARG A 31 -11.19 0.36 17.24
C ARG A 31 -12.69 0.48 17.47
N GLU A 32 -13.19 0.14 18.65
CA GLU A 32 -14.62 0.03 18.94
C GLU A 32 -15.23 1.39 19.23
N ASP A 33 -14.54 2.22 20.00
CA ASP A 33 -15.02 3.55 20.39
C ASP A 33 -14.59 4.64 19.40
N ARG A 34 -13.88 4.25 18.33
CA ARG A 34 -13.49 5.12 17.20
C ARG A 34 -12.63 6.32 17.61
N LEU A 35 -11.81 6.12 18.64
CA LEU A 35 -11.01 7.17 19.23
C LEU A 35 -9.71 7.40 18.48
N VAL A 36 -9.15 8.60 18.66
CA VAL A 36 -7.78 8.93 18.26
C VAL A 36 -6.98 9.26 19.51
N LEU A 37 -5.81 8.66 19.65
CA LEU A 37 -4.90 8.88 20.78
C LEU A 37 -3.71 9.71 20.33
N ILE A 38 -3.42 10.81 21.00
CA ILE A 38 -2.15 11.52 20.91
C ILE A 38 -1.36 11.26 22.19
N THR A 39 -0.16 10.70 22.06
CA THR A 39 0.78 10.48 23.15
C THR A 39 1.94 11.45 23.01
N ILE A 40 2.21 12.23 24.06
CA ILE A 40 3.29 13.22 24.09
C ILE A 40 4.27 12.81 25.19
N ASN A 41 5.53 12.60 24.84
CA ASN A 41 6.58 12.27 25.79
C ASN A 41 7.93 12.92 25.38
N SER A 42 9.01 12.56 26.06
CA SER A 42 10.35 13.13 25.79
C SER A 42 10.91 12.77 24.41
N GLN A 43 10.35 11.77 23.72
CA GLN A 43 10.76 11.32 22.39
C GLN A 43 9.95 11.98 21.27
N GLY A 44 8.97 12.82 21.59
CA GLY A 44 8.12 13.51 20.62
C GLY A 44 6.64 13.19 20.80
N THR A 45 5.91 13.25 19.68
CA THR A 45 4.46 13.11 19.62
C THR A 45 4.08 11.94 18.73
N SER A 46 3.28 11.01 19.25
CA SER A 46 2.74 9.88 18.49
C SER A 46 1.22 9.95 18.42
N VAL A 47 0.66 9.76 17.23
CA VAL A 47 -0.80 9.71 17.00
C VAL A 47 -1.18 8.28 16.62
N HIS A 48 -2.24 7.75 17.23
CA HIS A 48 -2.75 6.40 16.96
C HIS A 48 -4.23 6.41 16.63
N TRP A 49 -4.63 5.77 15.53
CA TRP A 49 -6.04 5.60 15.16
C TRP A 49 -6.27 4.43 14.20
N TYR A 50 -7.53 4.02 14.08
CA TYR A 50 -7.99 3.13 13.01
C TYR A 50 -8.53 3.99 11.86
N LEU A 51 -7.94 3.85 10.67
CA LEU A 51 -8.20 4.73 9.52
C LEU A 51 -9.68 4.74 9.12
N ALA A 52 -10.32 3.56 9.08
CA ALA A 52 -11.72 3.41 8.71
C ALA A 52 -12.71 3.77 9.84
N ASN A 53 -12.23 3.95 11.07
CA ASN A 53 -13.10 4.07 12.24
C ASN A 53 -13.12 5.50 12.78
N ALA A 54 -11.98 6.19 12.78
CA ALA A 54 -11.87 7.54 13.32
C ALA A 54 -12.73 8.53 12.53
N SER A 55 -13.50 9.37 13.23
CA SER A 55 -14.27 10.43 12.58
C SER A 55 -13.35 11.46 11.92
N TRP A 56 -13.75 12.00 10.77
CA TRP A 56 -13.00 13.09 10.10
C TRP A 56 -12.79 14.29 11.02
N SER A 57 -13.81 14.64 11.81
CA SER A 57 -13.72 15.71 12.79
C SER A 57 -12.61 15.48 13.83
N SER A 58 -12.40 14.23 14.28
CA SER A 58 -11.30 13.87 15.17
C SER A 58 -9.95 14.08 14.49
N LEU A 59 -9.80 13.66 13.24
CA LEU A 59 -8.54 13.79 12.50
C LEU A 59 -8.21 15.26 12.18
N TYR A 60 -9.20 16.09 11.81
CA TYR A 60 -9.00 17.53 11.68
C TYR A 60 -8.63 18.21 13.02
N SER A 61 -9.19 17.72 14.13
CA SER A 61 -8.80 18.17 15.46
C SER A 61 -7.35 17.81 15.77
N VAL A 62 -6.90 16.60 15.42
CA VAL A 62 -5.48 16.19 15.54
C VAL A 62 -4.58 17.13 14.74
N ILE A 63 -4.89 17.41 13.47
CA ILE A 63 -4.09 18.32 12.62
C ILE A 63 -3.89 19.68 13.30
N SER A 64 -4.93 20.18 13.98
CA SER A 64 -4.86 21.44 14.73
C SER A 64 -3.95 21.32 15.95
N HIS A 65 -4.05 20.23 16.72
CA HIS A 65 -3.24 19.98 17.91
C HIS A 65 -1.76 19.74 17.61
N LEU A 66 -1.43 19.10 16.48
CA LEU A 66 -0.04 18.84 16.10
C LEU A 66 0.81 20.12 15.99
N ARG A 67 0.19 21.28 15.75
CA ARG A 67 0.89 22.56 15.64
C ARG A 67 1.56 23.00 16.94
N VAL A 68 1.04 22.57 18.09
CA VAL A 68 1.54 22.94 19.42
C VAL A 68 2.23 21.78 20.14
N CYS A 69 2.29 20.61 19.52
CA CYS A 69 2.93 19.42 20.07
C CYS A 69 4.42 19.36 19.70
N PRO A 70 5.29 18.77 20.55
CA PRO A 70 6.71 18.68 20.27
C PRO A 70 7.02 17.67 19.15
N SER A 71 7.99 17.99 18.31
CA SER A 71 8.57 17.06 17.34
C SER A 71 9.55 16.08 18.01
N PRO A 72 9.88 14.94 17.37
CA PRO A 72 9.37 14.40 16.10
C PRO A 72 7.92 13.90 16.20
N PHE A 73 7.26 13.75 15.05
CA PHE A 73 5.90 13.26 14.93
C PHE A 73 5.90 11.84 14.36
N GLN A 74 5.18 10.93 15.01
CA GLN A 74 4.93 9.58 14.51
C GLN A 74 3.43 9.38 14.29
N LEU A 75 3.03 9.00 13.08
CA LEU A 75 1.66 8.63 12.75
C LEU A 75 1.59 7.10 12.71
N ASN A 76 0.77 6.54 13.60
CA ASN A 76 0.49 5.12 13.65
C ASN A 76 -0.99 4.93 13.30
N TYR A 77 -1.29 4.30 12.17
CA TYR A 77 -2.68 4.11 11.78
C TYR A 77 -2.92 2.69 11.29
N PHE A 78 -4.05 2.14 11.69
CA PHE A 78 -4.47 0.80 11.28
C PHE A 78 -5.37 0.90 10.06
N VAL A 79 -5.06 0.10 9.03
CA VAL A 79 -5.96 -0.10 7.89
C VAL A 79 -6.32 -1.57 7.77
N GLU A 80 -5.35 -2.38 7.37
CA GLU A 80 -5.33 -3.86 7.47
C GLU A 80 -4.21 -4.33 8.40
N ALA A 81 -3.19 -3.49 8.58
CA ALA A 81 -2.14 -3.62 9.58
C ALA A 81 -1.70 -2.22 10.05
N TRP A 82 -0.87 -2.20 11.10
CA TRP A 82 -0.31 -0.96 11.63
C TRP A 82 0.77 -0.39 10.70
N ALA A 83 0.44 0.72 10.04
CA ALA A 83 1.41 1.54 9.33
C ALA A 83 2.03 2.57 10.28
N THR A 84 3.34 2.81 10.16
CA THR A 84 4.07 3.80 10.95
C THR A 84 4.84 4.75 10.03
N GLU A 85 4.54 6.03 10.11
CA GLU A 85 5.23 7.09 9.37
C GLU A 85 5.82 8.14 10.32
N ARG A 86 7.00 8.69 10.00
CA ARG A 86 7.70 9.67 10.85
C ARG A 86 7.96 10.98 10.14
N PHE A 87 7.76 12.08 10.85
CA PHE A 87 7.91 13.44 10.33
C PHE A 87 8.62 14.35 11.33
N VAL A 88 9.39 15.31 10.82
CA VAL A 88 10.04 16.33 11.67
C VAL A 88 9.11 17.52 11.88
N ARG A 89 8.31 17.87 10.87
CA ARG A 89 7.46 19.07 10.88
C ARG A 89 5.99 18.73 11.03
N SER A 90 5.30 19.44 11.91
CA SER A 90 3.86 19.28 12.14
C SER A 90 3.02 19.51 10.88
N LYS A 91 3.46 20.42 9.99
CA LYS A 91 2.81 20.67 8.69
C LYS A 91 2.83 19.45 7.78
N GLU A 92 3.92 18.67 7.77
CA GLU A 92 4.06 17.48 6.94
C GLU A 92 3.19 16.34 7.48
N ALA A 93 3.24 16.11 8.79
CA ALA A 93 2.36 15.16 9.46
C ALA A 93 0.87 15.51 9.26
N GLY A 94 0.51 16.79 9.42
CA GLY A 94 -0.86 17.26 9.21
C GLY A 94 -1.34 17.09 7.76
N ARG A 95 -0.51 17.43 6.77
CA ARG A 95 -0.80 17.16 5.34
C ARG A 95 -1.03 15.68 5.09
N ARG A 96 -0.22 14.81 5.72
CA ARG A 96 -0.38 13.37 5.59
C ARG A 96 -1.70 12.87 6.16
N ILE A 97 -2.11 13.38 7.33
CA ILE A 97 -3.44 13.04 7.90
C ILE A 97 -4.56 13.48 6.95
N ASP A 98 -4.48 14.68 6.37
CA ASP A 98 -5.47 15.18 5.41
C ASP A 98 -5.58 14.28 4.15
N GLU A 99 -4.44 13.85 3.60
CA GLU A 99 -4.41 12.86 2.51
C GLU A 99 -5.05 11.51 2.91
N LEU A 100 -4.89 11.09 4.17
CA LEU A 100 -5.46 9.86 4.71
C LEU A 100 -6.97 9.99 4.97
N ILE A 101 -7.46 11.16 5.39
CA ILE A 101 -8.90 11.44 5.53
C ILE A 101 -9.61 11.18 4.19
N GLY A 102 -9.06 11.70 3.09
CA GLY A 102 -9.60 11.47 1.74
C GLY A 102 -9.65 10.00 1.33
N LYS A 103 -8.96 9.11 2.06
CA LYS A 103 -8.94 7.66 1.83
C LYS A 103 -9.71 6.86 2.88
N SER A 104 -10.17 7.51 3.96
CA SER A 104 -10.85 6.82 5.08
C SER A 104 -12.26 6.33 4.75
N ASP A 105 -12.93 6.96 3.78
CA ASP A 105 -14.21 6.49 3.22
C ASP A 105 -14.03 5.32 2.23
N VAL A 106 -12.81 5.11 1.76
CA VAL A 106 -12.48 3.89 1.05
C VAL A 106 -12.32 2.83 2.11
N ARG A 107 -13.41 2.09 2.37
CA ARG A 107 -13.27 0.79 3.03
C ARG A 107 -12.28 0.04 2.16
N LEU A 108 -11.06 -0.16 2.66
CA LEU A 108 -10.07 -0.97 1.97
C LEU A 108 -10.50 -2.44 2.08
N SER A 109 -11.70 -2.78 1.57
CA SER A 109 -12.26 -4.13 1.56
C SER A 109 -11.49 -5.07 0.64
N ARG A 110 -10.47 -4.53 -0.05
CA ARG A 110 -9.62 -5.24 -1.00
C ARG A 110 -8.16 -4.93 -0.70
N LYS A 111 -7.30 -5.88 -1.02
CA LYS A 111 -5.84 -5.75 -0.85
C LYS A 111 -5.17 -5.05 -2.02
N ALA A 112 -5.89 -4.86 -3.13
CA ALA A 112 -5.47 -4.08 -4.28
C ALA A 112 -6.60 -3.17 -4.77
N TYR A 113 -6.21 -2.06 -5.35
CA TYR A 113 -7.09 -1.12 -6.06
C TYR A 113 -6.39 -0.76 -7.36
N ILE A 114 -7.05 -1.05 -8.48
CA ILE A 114 -6.47 -0.94 -9.81
C ILE A 114 -7.35 0.01 -10.62
N ASP A 115 -6.79 1.18 -10.92
CA ASP A 115 -7.40 2.20 -11.78
C ASP A 115 -6.79 2.07 -13.17
N GLU A 116 -7.59 1.56 -14.13
CA GLU A 116 -7.17 1.45 -15.52
C GLU A 116 -6.94 2.85 -16.10
N ARG A 117 -5.79 3.04 -16.75
CA ARG A 117 -5.45 4.28 -17.42
C ARG A 117 -5.51 4.06 -18.92
N GLU A 118 -5.88 5.12 -19.64
CA GLU A 118 -5.68 5.14 -21.08
C GLU A 118 -4.19 4.95 -21.38
N LEU A 119 -3.91 4.10 -22.36
CA LEU A 119 -2.55 3.82 -22.77
C LEU A 119 -2.05 4.97 -23.66
N ASP A 120 -1.64 6.05 -23.00
CA ASP A 120 -1.00 7.21 -23.62
C ASP A 120 0.50 7.17 -23.36
N LYS A 121 1.26 6.89 -24.42
CA LYS A 121 2.73 6.82 -24.37
C LYS A 121 3.35 8.11 -23.86
N GLU A 122 2.85 9.26 -24.27
CA GLU A 122 3.46 10.54 -23.92
C GLU A 122 3.23 10.87 -22.44
N ALA A 123 2.13 10.38 -21.87
CA ALA A 123 1.80 10.55 -20.46
C ALA A 123 2.44 9.51 -19.52
N MET A 124 2.95 8.38 -20.05
CA MET A 124 3.61 7.36 -19.24
C MET A 124 4.94 7.87 -18.66
N PRO A 125 5.36 7.42 -17.47
CA PRO A 125 6.72 7.65 -17.00
C PRO A 125 7.77 7.00 -17.91
N GLN A 126 8.97 7.58 -17.96
CA GLN A 126 10.05 7.16 -18.86
C GLN A 126 10.36 5.65 -18.80
N LEU A 127 10.38 5.03 -17.62
CA LEU A 127 10.63 3.59 -17.49
C LEU A 127 9.56 2.77 -18.23
N LEU A 128 8.30 3.18 -18.12
CA LEU A 128 7.17 2.47 -18.71
C LEU A 128 7.02 2.75 -20.20
N GLN A 129 7.41 3.94 -20.66
CA GLN A 129 7.56 4.24 -22.08
C GLN A 129 8.58 3.31 -22.73
N LEU A 130 9.78 3.21 -22.13
CA LEU A 130 10.83 2.30 -22.60
C LEU A 130 10.36 0.85 -22.56
N ALA A 131 9.67 0.44 -21.50
CA ALA A 131 9.14 -0.92 -21.42
C ALA A 131 8.10 -1.21 -22.50
N TYR A 132 7.26 -0.24 -22.84
CA TYR A 132 6.29 -0.40 -23.92
C TYR A 132 6.98 -0.68 -25.27
N GLU A 133 8.11 -0.05 -25.53
CA GLU A 133 8.84 -0.16 -26.80
C GLU A 133 9.82 -1.33 -26.83
N GLU A 134 10.49 -1.61 -25.71
CA GLU A 134 11.68 -2.47 -25.63
C GLU A 134 11.58 -3.51 -24.50
N HIS A 135 10.38 -3.93 -24.08
CA HIS A 135 10.16 -4.89 -22.97
C HIS A 135 11.03 -6.16 -23.02
N ALA A 136 11.39 -6.65 -24.22
CA ALA A 136 12.25 -7.80 -24.39
C ALA A 136 13.68 -7.58 -23.82
N ALA A 137 14.20 -6.36 -23.94
CA ALA A 137 15.54 -5.98 -23.48
C ALA A 137 15.58 -5.54 -22.01
N MET A 138 14.45 -5.17 -21.42
CA MET A 138 14.37 -4.59 -20.06
C MET A 138 14.29 -5.64 -18.93
N THR A 139 15.07 -6.72 -19.02
CA THR A 139 14.99 -7.87 -18.12
C THR A 139 15.19 -7.53 -16.64
N GLU A 140 16.04 -6.55 -16.33
CA GLU A 140 16.35 -6.14 -14.94
C GLU A 140 15.16 -5.45 -14.23
N HIS A 141 14.25 -4.82 -14.98
CA HIS A 141 13.07 -4.14 -14.42
C HIS A 141 11.79 -4.96 -14.54
N ARG A 142 11.87 -6.10 -15.23
CA ARG A 142 10.74 -6.93 -15.65
C ARG A 142 10.35 -7.94 -14.58
N VAL A 143 9.05 -8.13 -14.40
CA VAL A 143 8.49 -9.24 -13.62
C VAL A 143 7.71 -10.13 -14.57
N ASP A 144 8.17 -11.35 -14.74
CA ASP A 144 7.60 -12.36 -15.63
C ASP A 144 6.69 -13.28 -14.84
N THR A 145 5.45 -13.42 -15.30
CA THR A 145 4.44 -14.27 -14.69
C THR A 145 3.86 -15.19 -15.76
N VAL A 146 4.01 -16.51 -15.56
CA VAL A 146 3.61 -17.54 -16.53
C VAL A 146 2.23 -18.07 -16.19
N PHE A 147 1.42 -18.34 -17.19
CA PHE A 147 0.13 -19.01 -17.03
C PHE A 147 0.33 -20.54 -17.01
N HIS A 148 -0.28 -21.20 -16.02
CA HIS A 148 -0.24 -22.64 -15.83
C HIS A 148 -1.64 -23.21 -16.06
N GLU A 149 -1.81 -23.97 -17.14
CA GLU A 149 -3.10 -24.52 -17.56
C GLU A 149 -3.67 -25.52 -16.54
N ASP A 150 -2.81 -26.32 -15.88
CA ASP A 150 -3.24 -27.36 -14.94
C ASP A 150 -3.95 -26.79 -13.70
N SER A 151 -3.48 -25.63 -13.22
CA SER A 151 -4.05 -24.94 -12.07
C SER A 151 -4.98 -23.79 -12.46
N ASN A 152 -4.98 -23.39 -13.73
CA ASN A 152 -5.59 -22.15 -14.22
C ASN A 152 -5.11 -20.91 -13.43
N MET A 153 -3.82 -20.89 -13.08
CA MET A 153 -3.21 -19.84 -12.27
C MET A 153 -1.98 -19.23 -12.95
N PHE A 154 -1.58 -18.06 -12.48
CA PHE A 154 -0.39 -17.35 -12.92
C PHE A 154 0.68 -17.47 -11.83
N TYR A 155 1.88 -17.93 -12.19
CA TYR A 155 3.00 -18.06 -11.25
C TYR A 155 4.16 -17.14 -11.63
N LEU A 156 4.79 -16.59 -10.59
CA LEU A 156 6.00 -15.80 -10.76
C LEU A 156 7.12 -16.69 -11.29
N GLU A 157 7.57 -16.41 -12.51
CA GLU A 157 8.68 -17.13 -13.13
C GLU A 157 10.00 -16.41 -12.82
N ARG A 158 9.99 -15.08 -12.90
CA ARG A 158 11.20 -14.27 -12.71
C ARG A 158 10.85 -12.86 -12.26
N ALA A 159 11.66 -12.28 -11.40
CA ALA A 159 11.66 -10.84 -11.14
C ALA A 159 13.08 -10.30 -11.32
N GLY A 160 13.24 -9.29 -12.18
CA GLY A 160 14.49 -8.59 -12.36
C GLY A 160 14.91 -7.87 -11.08
N GLU A 161 16.22 -7.74 -10.85
CA GLU A 161 16.82 -7.15 -9.65
C GLU A 161 16.37 -5.70 -9.39
N ASN A 162 16.15 -4.94 -10.45
CA ASN A 162 15.72 -3.54 -10.41
C ASN A 162 14.20 -3.37 -10.51
N SER A 163 13.42 -4.45 -10.46
CA SER A 163 11.96 -4.40 -10.44
C SER A 163 11.43 -3.87 -9.10
N LEU A 164 10.22 -3.29 -9.11
CA LEU A 164 9.57 -2.84 -7.86
C LEU A 164 9.35 -4.00 -6.88
N LEU A 165 9.01 -5.19 -7.39
CA LEU A 165 8.80 -6.38 -6.57
C LEU A 165 10.09 -6.78 -5.84
N SER A 166 11.22 -6.86 -6.56
CA SER A 166 12.53 -7.16 -5.95
C SER A 166 12.94 -6.12 -4.90
N ARG A 167 12.64 -4.83 -5.14
CA ARG A 167 12.94 -3.76 -4.17
C ARG A 167 12.11 -3.85 -2.90
N ILE A 168 10.88 -4.36 -2.97
CA ILE A 168 9.99 -4.49 -1.81
C ILE A 168 10.24 -5.80 -1.06
N MET A 169 10.35 -6.90 -1.79
CA MET A 169 10.46 -8.25 -1.22
C MET A 169 11.91 -8.65 -0.90
N GLY A 170 12.88 -8.01 -1.55
CA GLY A 170 14.30 -8.36 -1.50
C GLY A 170 14.67 -9.42 -2.56
N GLU A 171 15.89 -9.29 -3.10
CA GLU A 171 16.44 -10.18 -4.14
C GLU A 171 16.56 -11.65 -3.72
N HIS A 172 16.69 -11.91 -2.42
CA HIS A 172 16.75 -13.28 -1.91
C HIS A 172 15.39 -13.96 -2.03
N TRP A 173 14.31 -13.26 -1.63
CA TRP A 173 12.96 -13.77 -1.72
C TRP A 173 12.55 -14.05 -3.17
N THR A 174 12.84 -13.13 -4.09
CA THR A 174 12.45 -13.31 -5.51
C THR A 174 13.15 -14.50 -6.16
N ARG A 175 14.40 -14.79 -5.79
CA ARG A 175 15.12 -16.00 -6.26
C ARG A 175 14.57 -17.28 -5.68
N GLU A 176 14.16 -17.28 -4.42
CA GLU A 176 13.64 -18.48 -3.76
C GLU A 176 12.20 -18.81 -4.16
N PHE A 177 11.40 -17.78 -4.49
CA PHE A 177 9.98 -17.89 -4.79
C PHE A 177 9.66 -18.12 -6.27
N ALA A 178 10.60 -17.80 -7.17
CA ALA A 178 10.47 -18.09 -8.61
C ALA A 178 10.17 -19.58 -8.86
N GLY A 179 9.11 -19.85 -9.62
CA GLY A 179 8.71 -21.21 -10.01
C GLY A 179 8.04 -22.06 -8.93
N ARG A 180 7.66 -21.49 -7.77
CA ARG A 180 6.87 -22.20 -6.76
C ARG A 180 5.36 -22.07 -7.00
N GLU A 181 4.63 -23.15 -6.72
CA GLU A 181 3.16 -23.19 -6.74
C GLU A 181 2.51 -22.61 -5.46
N GLU A 182 3.30 -22.01 -4.55
CA GLU A 182 2.77 -21.61 -3.26
C GLU A 182 1.88 -20.35 -3.33
N VAL A 183 0.63 -20.63 -2.98
CA VAL A 183 -0.55 -19.78 -2.80
C VAL A 183 -0.19 -18.47 -2.09
N SER A 184 0.17 -17.47 -2.88
CA SER A 184 -0.68 -16.31 -3.12
C SER A 184 -1.56 -15.88 -1.94
N ASP A 185 -1.51 -14.60 -1.57
CA ASP A 185 -2.57 -14.02 -0.76
C ASP A 185 -3.84 -13.98 -1.62
N THR A 186 -4.67 -15.02 -1.52
CA THR A 186 -5.70 -15.39 -2.52
C THR A 186 -6.51 -14.21 -3.03
N ASP A 187 -6.92 -13.27 -2.18
CA ASP A 187 -7.70 -12.11 -2.59
C ASP A 187 -6.90 -11.09 -3.41
N PHE A 188 -5.63 -10.87 -3.07
CA PHE A 188 -4.74 -9.96 -3.81
C PHE A 188 -4.45 -10.50 -5.21
N ASP A 189 -4.13 -11.79 -5.29
CA ASP A 189 -3.73 -12.38 -6.56
C ASP A 189 -4.92 -12.61 -7.48
N TYR A 190 -6.12 -12.97 -6.98
CA TYR A 190 -7.31 -13.04 -7.86
C TYR A 190 -7.59 -11.69 -8.55
N GLU A 191 -7.51 -10.59 -7.80
CA GLU A 191 -7.77 -9.26 -8.37
C GLU A 191 -6.69 -8.87 -9.38
N VAL A 192 -5.41 -9.07 -9.05
CA VAL A 192 -4.28 -8.79 -9.97
C VAL A 192 -4.28 -9.70 -11.19
N MET A 193 -4.56 -10.98 -11.03
CA MET A 193 -4.51 -12.01 -12.08
C MET A 193 -5.62 -11.86 -13.10
N SER A 194 -6.80 -11.36 -12.71
CA SER A 194 -7.89 -11.09 -13.66
C SER A 194 -7.47 -10.17 -14.81
N TYR A 195 -6.54 -9.24 -14.55
CA TYR A 195 -5.98 -8.36 -15.57
C TYR A 195 -4.93 -9.04 -16.46
N TYR A 196 -4.22 -10.05 -15.96
CA TYR A 196 -3.27 -10.83 -16.76
C TYR A 196 -3.99 -11.70 -17.78
N GLU A 197 -5.10 -12.32 -17.36
CA GLU A 197 -5.98 -13.08 -18.26
C GLU A 197 -6.53 -12.18 -19.39
N ASN A 198 -6.93 -10.95 -19.06
CA ASN A 198 -7.39 -9.99 -20.06
C ASN A 198 -6.30 -9.64 -21.08
N VAL A 199 -5.07 -9.37 -20.63
CA VAL A 199 -3.93 -9.08 -21.51
C VAL A 199 -3.60 -10.27 -22.42
N LEU A 200 -3.59 -11.49 -21.87
CA LEU A 200 -3.37 -12.70 -22.66
C LEU A 200 -4.45 -12.95 -23.70
N THR A 201 -5.72 -12.74 -23.33
CA THR A 201 -6.86 -13.01 -24.21
C THR A 201 -6.97 -11.99 -25.34
N THR A 202 -6.63 -10.73 -25.05
CA THR A 202 -6.74 -9.63 -26.03
C THR A 202 -5.46 -9.38 -26.83
N ASP A 203 -4.33 -9.94 -26.39
CA ASP A 203 -2.99 -9.65 -26.90
C ASP A 203 -2.65 -8.15 -26.89
N ALA A 204 -3.28 -7.39 -25.98
CA ALA A 204 -3.16 -5.95 -25.88
C ALA A 204 -2.46 -5.54 -24.57
N PRO A 205 -1.44 -4.66 -24.61
CA PRO A 205 -0.84 -4.10 -23.42
C PRO A 205 -1.85 -3.33 -22.56
N ARG A 206 -1.61 -3.30 -21.25
CA ARG A 206 -2.46 -2.64 -20.28
C ARG A 206 -1.65 -1.72 -19.38
N PHE A 207 -2.17 -0.51 -19.13
CA PHE A 207 -1.55 0.47 -18.25
C PHE A 207 -2.47 0.78 -17.06
N ASP A 208 -1.97 0.56 -15.84
CA ASP A 208 -2.72 0.69 -14.61
C ASP A 208 -2.04 1.66 -13.63
N HIS A 209 -2.85 2.29 -12.78
CA HIS A 209 -2.41 2.87 -11.53
C HIS A 209 -2.90 2.01 -10.35
N VAL A 210 -1.96 1.36 -9.68
CA VAL A 210 -2.22 0.38 -8.62
C VAL A 210 -1.93 0.97 -7.25
N PHE A 211 -2.80 0.67 -6.30
CA PHE A 211 -2.57 0.85 -4.87
C PHE A 211 -2.85 -0.45 -4.13
N ALA A 212 -1.81 -1.03 -3.53
CA ALA A 212 -1.88 -2.36 -2.98
C ALA A 212 -1.19 -2.46 -1.62
N SER A 213 -1.74 -3.32 -0.75
CA SER A 213 -1.10 -3.76 0.47
C SER A 213 -0.17 -4.92 0.13
N ILE A 214 1.13 -4.73 0.33
CA ILE A 214 2.17 -5.73 0.09
C ILE A 214 2.82 -6.06 1.43
N THR A 215 3.00 -7.34 1.73
CA THR A 215 3.65 -7.77 2.98
C THR A 215 5.07 -8.24 2.68
N PRO A 216 6.10 -7.46 3.02
CA PRO A 216 7.48 -7.90 2.84
C PRO A 216 7.81 -9.10 3.74
N PRO A 217 8.77 -9.95 3.35
CA PRO A 217 9.19 -11.08 4.17
C PRO A 217 9.66 -10.64 5.56
N GLY A 218 9.03 -11.16 6.61
CA GLY A 218 9.33 -10.80 8.01
C GLY A 218 8.98 -9.35 8.41
N GLY A 219 8.28 -8.61 7.55
CA GLY A 219 7.88 -7.22 7.76
C GLY A 219 6.38 -7.05 8.03
N ALA A 220 5.99 -5.83 8.42
CA ALA A 220 4.59 -5.44 8.46
C ALA A 220 4.09 -5.07 7.05
N PRO A 221 2.79 -5.27 6.74
CA PRO A 221 2.21 -4.83 5.47
C PRO A 221 2.43 -3.34 5.20
N ILE A 222 2.81 -3.03 3.96
CA ILE A 222 3.00 -1.68 3.46
C ILE A 222 2.01 -1.40 2.34
N TRP A 223 1.45 -0.20 2.32
CA TRP A 223 0.65 0.28 1.19
C TRP A 223 1.56 0.92 0.15
N ALA A 224 1.69 0.27 -1.00
CA ALA A 224 2.46 0.75 -2.13
C ALA A 224 1.54 1.30 -3.23
N SER A 225 1.90 2.48 -3.74
CA SER A 225 1.26 3.05 -4.93
C SER A 225 2.25 3.03 -6.09
N TYR A 226 1.83 2.51 -7.24
CA TYR A 226 2.69 2.38 -8.41
C TYR A 226 1.91 2.38 -9.72
N LEU A 227 2.56 2.83 -10.77
CA LEU A 227 2.09 2.68 -12.14
C LEU A 227 2.62 1.35 -12.68
N ARG A 228 1.78 0.60 -13.38
CA ARG A 228 2.10 -0.72 -13.91
C ARG A 228 1.77 -0.80 -15.39
N LEU A 229 2.74 -1.20 -16.20
CA LEU A 229 2.51 -1.66 -17.57
C LEU A 229 2.55 -3.19 -17.57
N ILE A 230 1.54 -3.83 -18.17
CA ILE A 230 1.49 -5.27 -18.41
C ILE A 230 1.50 -5.49 -19.93
N VAL A 231 2.37 -6.38 -20.41
CA VAL A 231 2.45 -6.76 -21.82
C VAL A 231 2.29 -8.27 -21.97
N PRO A 232 1.67 -8.77 -23.04
CA PRO A 232 1.63 -10.20 -23.33
C PRO A 232 3.04 -10.72 -23.59
N SER A 233 3.30 -11.97 -23.23
CA SER A 233 4.64 -12.56 -23.35
C SER A 233 4.57 -14.04 -23.70
N LYS A 234 5.53 -14.46 -24.54
CA LYS A 234 5.81 -15.86 -24.86
C LYS A 234 7.23 -16.16 -24.41
N PHE A 235 7.37 -17.18 -23.57
CA PHE A 235 8.64 -17.59 -23.01
C PHE A 235 9.38 -18.55 -23.94
N GLU A 236 10.69 -18.72 -23.73
CA GLU A 236 11.56 -19.49 -24.64
C GLU A 236 11.14 -20.96 -24.77
N ASP A 237 10.53 -21.51 -23.72
CA ASP A 237 9.99 -22.87 -23.67
C ASP A 237 8.59 -23.00 -24.29
N GLY A 238 8.04 -21.92 -24.84
CA GLY A 238 6.72 -21.87 -25.46
C GLY A 238 5.57 -21.62 -24.51
N ARG A 239 5.81 -21.52 -23.18
CA ARG A 239 4.77 -21.10 -22.23
C ARG A 239 4.33 -19.67 -22.52
N ILE A 240 3.09 -19.37 -22.18
CA ILE A 240 2.50 -18.03 -22.31
C ILE A 240 2.35 -17.37 -20.95
N GLY A 241 2.33 -16.06 -20.92
CA GLY A 241 2.07 -15.29 -19.71
C GLY A 241 2.22 -13.80 -19.96
N VAL A 242 2.55 -13.07 -18.92
CA VAL A 242 2.71 -11.62 -19.00
C VAL A 242 4.07 -11.20 -18.46
N SER A 243 4.58 -10.10 -19.00
CA SER A 243 5.65 -9.33 -18.39
C SER A 243 5.05 -8.05 -17.84
N SER A 244 5.40 -7.70 -16.61
CA SER A 244 4.98 -6.46 -15.97
C SER A 244 6.16 -5.58 -15.56
N PHE A 245 5.94 -4.28 -15.67
CA PHE A 245 6.90 -3.23 -15.36
C PHE A 245 6.23 -2.21 -14.44
N CYS A 246 6.87 -1.93 -13.31
CA CYS A 246 6.28 -1.10 -12.27
C CYS A 246 7.18 0.07 -11.91
N GLN A 247 6.59 1.26 -11.77
CA GLN A 247 7.26 2.44 -11.25
C GLN A 247 6.48 3.02 -10.07
N THR A 248 7.14 3.30 -8.96
CA THR A 248 6.51 3.92 -7.78
C THR A 248 5.83 5.23 -8.15
N SER A 249 4.60 5.42 -7.68
CA SER A 249 3.86 6.66 -7.84
C SER A 249 3.76 7.38 -6.50
N PRO A 250 4.07 8.68 -6.43
CA PRO A 250 3.85 9.47 -5.21
C PRO A 250 2.37 9.73 -4.96
N PHE A 251 1.51 9.46 -5.94
CA PHE A 251 0.07 9.66 -5.88
C PHE A 251 -0.64 8.33 -5.72
N THR A 252 -1.73 8.30 -4.95
CA THR A 252 -2.64 7.14 -4.88
C THR A 252 -3.69 7.30 -5.98
N PRO A 253 -4.11 6.22 -6.68
CA PRO A 253 -5.20 6.27 -7.63
C PRO A 253 -6.47 6.80 -6.97
N LYS A 254 -7.40 7.32 -7.78
CA LYS A 254 -8.74 7.63 -7.28
C LYS A 254 -9.42 6.30 -6.95
N LEU A 255 -9.67 6.09 -5.68
CA LEU A 255 -10.38 4.93 -5.16
C LEU A 255 -11.87 5.28 -5.31
N VAL A 256 -12.54 4.70 -6.32
CA VAL A 256 -13.97 4.91 -6.62
C VAL A 256 -14.81 3.87 -5.89
#